data_AF-A0A1B6L112-F1
#
_entry.id   AF-A0A1B6L112-F1
#
_cell.length_a   1.000
_cell.length_b   1.000
_cell.length_c   1.000
_cell.angle_alpha   90.00
_cell.angle_beta   90.00
_cell.angle_gamma   90.00
#
_symmetry.space_group_name_H-M   'P 1'
#
loop_
_entity.id
_entity.type
_entity.pdbx_description
1 polymer ?
#
loop_
_entity_poly.entity_id
_entity_poly.type
_entity_poly.pdbx_seq_one_letter_code
_entity_poly.pdbx_strand_id
1 'polypeptide(L)'
;AIQFLDRVYCGSIGSEFEYLQEEEERLWFAQRLEELKNEPVNPELEKMLALEMLKCQAFDHFMAKKFVSLKRYGAEGAESMIAFFLQFFKSCVQGGATELIIGMPHRGRLNLLINHLHLQPELLFRKLSGKSEFPDTAKASGDVISHLICSTEIDVDGKLLQVTSLHNPSHLEAVNPVSMGKTRCRHLELGEGQYGITNWSDKVVNLQVHGDGAIAGQGINQETLLMSRLPHFEVGGSVHLIVNNQVAFTTPPERGRGTPYCSDIAKLVAAPVVHVNGDVLQDVVRATRLVTEYQRKFRKEVFLDLNCYRQRGHNELDDPTFTNPRLYELIHNRSTIPDKTAARLKEAGVLRDQEVEEALGAYTAWLNQSLQKADSYKPEESYFGIHWRGFSQAPAAITTWDTGCDLNLLKHVATKSVSYPDHFIIHPTLLKNHVKGRLKRINEGLDIDWSTAESMAWGSLIYEGYNVRISGQDVGRGTFSHRHAMLVDQETNDVHIPLNNLAEGQATFIEIANSHLSEEAVLGFEYGMSIESPKHLIIWEAQFGDFFNG
;
A
#
# COMPACT_ATOMS: atom_id res chain seq x y z
N ALA A 1 10.89 -27.41 -29.60
CA ALA A 1 9.74 -26.51 -29.47
C ALA A 1 8.84 -26.92 -28.31
N ILE A 2 8.05 -28.01 -28.40
CA ILE A 2 7.10 -28.42 -27.33
C ILE A 2 7.78 -28.55 -25.96
N GLN A 3 8.90 -29.27 -25.84
CA GLN A 3 9.64 -29.41 -24.58
C GLN A 3 10.18 -28.09 -24.02
N PHE A 4 10.45 -27.10 -24.87
CA PHE A 4 10.87 -25.78 -24.43
C PHE A 4 9.68 -25.01 -23.86
N LEU A 5 8.56 -24.96 -24.61
CA LEU A 5 7.33 -24.31 -24.16
C LEU A 5 6.81 -24.92 -22.86
N ASP A 6 6.77 -26.24 -22.76
CA ASP A 6 6.35 -26.96 -21.55
C ASP A 6 7.24 -26.61 -20.34
N ARG A 7 8.55 -26.51 -20.54
CA ARG A 7 9.50 -26.12 -19.49
C ARG A 7 9.30 -24.67 -19.01
N VAL A 8 8.98 -23.76 -19.91
CA VAL A 8 8.83 -22.33 -19.60
C VAL A 8 7.45 -22.04 -18.99
N TYR A 9 6.39 -22.54 -19.61
CA TYR A 9 5.01 -22.12 -19.32
C TYR A 9 4.19 -23.14 -18.51
N CYS A 10 4.68 -24.37 -18.32
CA CYS A 10 3.95 -25.45 -17.61
C CYS A 10 4.72 -25.97 -16.39
N GLY A 11 5.70 -25.20 -15.90
CA GLY A 11 6.48 -25.53 -14.70
C GLY A 11 5.86 -25.03 -13.39
N SER A 12 6.70 -24.76 -12.40
CA SER A 12 6.32 -24.16 -11.11
C SER A 12 6.01 -22.67 -11.17
N ILE A 13 6.18 -22.04 -12.34
CA ILE A 13 5.71 -20.70 -12.65
C ILE A 13 4.71 -20.83 -13.80
N GLY A 14 3.52 -20.27 -13.63
CA GLY A 14 2.55 -20.01 -14.69
C GLY A 14 2.33 -18.51 -14.82
N SER A 15 1.95 -18.03 -16.00
CA SER A 15 1.75 -16.59 -16.22
C SER A 15 0.57 -16.33 -17.13
N GLU A 16 -0.23 -15.31 -16.81
CA GLU A 16 -1.32 -14.81 -17.65
C GLU A 16 -1.02 -13.36 -18.06
N PHE A 17 -0.75 -13.15 -19.36
CA PHE A 17 -0.42 -11.83 -19.91
C PHE A 17 -0.89 -11.62 -21.36
N GLU A 18 -1.47 -12.63 -22.02
CA GLU A 18 -1.93 -12.47 -23.42
C GLU A 18 -3.05 -11.42 -23.57
N TYR A 19 -3.81 -11.17 -22.51
CA TYR A 19 -4.84 -10.12 -22.49
C TYR A 19 -4.30 -8.70 -22.26
N LEU A 20 -2.99 -8.54 -22.01
CA LEU A 20 -2.39 -7.20 -21.93
C LEU A 20 -2.66 -6.46 -23.23
N GLN A 21 -2.98 -5.17 -23.14
CA GLN A 21 -3.44 -4.40 -24.29
C GLN A 21 -2.30 -4.09 -25.25
N GLU A 22 -1.15 -3.67 -24.72
CA GLU A 22 0.01 -3.26 -25.52
C GLU A 22 0.85 -4.47 -25.95
N GLU A 23 1.23 -4.49 -27.23
CA GLU A 23 2.08 -5.54 -27.77
C GLU A 23 3.47 -5.56 -27.14
N GLU A 24 4.04 -4.39 -26.85
CA GLU A 24 5.36 -4.29 -26.19
C GLU A 24 5.37 -5.01 -24.84
N GLU A 25 4.28 -4.88 -24.07
CA GLU A 25 4.16 -5.54 -22.77
C GLU A 25 4.09 -7.06 -22.94
N ARG A 26 3.28 -7.56 -23.87
CA ARG A 26 3.18 -9.00 -24.18
C ARG A 26 4.52 -9.59 -24.60
N LEU A 27 5.21 -8.93 -25.54
CA LEU A 27 6.51 -9.39 -26.05
C LEU A 27 7.59 -9.35 -24.97
N TRP A 28 7.64 -8.27 -24.18
CA TRP A 28 8.58 -8.18 -23.07
C TRP A 28 8.33 -9.27 -22.03
N PHE A 29 7.07 -9.53 -21.70
CA PHE A 29 6.72 -10.52 -20.68
C PHE A 29 7.08 -11.94 -21.13
N ALA A 30 6.74 -12.31 -22.37
CA ALA A 30 7.10 -13.59 -22.95
C ALA A 30 8.63 -13.78 -22.97
N GLN A 31 9.37 -12.80 -23.51
CA GLN A 31 10.83 -12.86 -23.59
C GLN A 31 11.46 -12.96 -22.20
N ARG A 32 11.04 -12.11 -21.24
CA ARG A 32 11.65 -12.10 -19.92
C ARG A 32 11.36 -13.38 -19.16
N LEU A 33 10.17 -13.98 -19.30
CA LEU A 33 9.86 -15.27 -18.71
C LEU A 33 10.74 -16.40 -19.27
N GLU A 34 10.94 -16.43 -20.59
CA GLU A 34 11.83 -17.40 -21.26
C GLU A 34 13.30 -17.27 -20.80
N GLU A 35 13.77 -16.04 -20.58
CA GLU A 35 15.11 -15.75 -20.05
C GLU A 35 15.25 -16.16 -18.58
N LEU A 36 14.28 -15.79 -17.74
CA LEU A 36 14.27 -16.04 -16.29
C LEU A 36 14.39 -17.52 -15.94
N LYS A 37 13.82 -18.40 -16.77
CA LYS A 37 13.85 -19.85 -16.51
C LYS A 37 15.27 -20.41 -16.44
N ASN A 38 16.19 -19.82 -17.19
CA ASN A 38 17.59 -20.22 -17.24
C ASN A 38 18.49 -19.39 -16.31
N GLU A 39 17.95 -18.35 -15.67
CA GLU A 39 18.71 -17.49 -14.77
C GLU A 39 19.02 -18.27 -13.47
N PRO A 40 20.30 -18.45 -13.12
CA PRO A 40 20.67 -19.14 -11.90
C PRO A 40 20.33 -18.27 -10.68
N VAL A 41 19.77 -18.89 -9.65
CA VAL A 41 19.68 -18.26 -8.33
C VAL A 41 20.98 -18.56 -7.60
N ASN A 42 21.59 -17.52 -7.03
CA ASN A 42 22.85 -17.65 -6.31
C ASN A 42 22.68 -18.64 -5.13
N PRO A 43 23.50 -19.70 -5.01
CA PRO A 43 23.40 -20.68 -3.92
C PRO A 43 23.48 -20.05 -2.50
N GLU A 44 24.31 -19.02 -2.31
CA GLU A 44 24.38 -18.32 -1.02
C GLU A 44 23.11 -17.52 -0.72
N LEU A 45 22.48 -16.96 -1.76
CA LEU A 45 21.15 -16.34 -1.62
C LEU A 45 20.11 -17.40 -1.24
N GLU A 46 20.09 -18.56 -1.91
CA GLU A 46 19.17 -19.65 -1.57
C GLU A 46 19.36 -20.13 -0.12
N LYS A 47 20.62 -20.27 0.31
CA LYS A 47 20.98 -20.63 1.67
C LYS A 47 20.47 -19.62 2.69
N MET A 48 20.71 -18.34 2.45
CA MET A 48 20.22 -17.25 3.31
C MET A 48 18.70 -17.28 3.41
N LEU A 49 17.99 -17.35 2.27
CA LEU A 49 16.53 -17.40 2.23
C LEU A 49 15.97 -18.64 2.92
N ALA A 50 16.61 -19.80 2.77
CA ALA A 50 16.21 -21.02 3.48
C ALA A 50 16.35 -20.89 5.00
N LEU A 51 17.43 -20.25 5.49
CA LEU A 51 17.60 -19.96 6.91
C LEU A 51 16.54 -18.98 7.43
N GLU A 52 16.19 -17.95 6.67
CA GLU A 52 15.13 -17.00 7.05
C GLU A 52 13.73 -17.67 7.07
N MET A 53 13.44 -18.58 6.13
CA MET A 53 12.22 -19.39 6.18
C MET A 53 12.18 -20.33 7.40
N LEU A 54 13.33 -20.90 7.79
CA LEU A 54 13.43 -21.72 9.00
C LEU A 54 13.24 -20.88 10.28
N LYS A 55 13.77 -19.65 10.34
CA LYS A 55 13.51 -18.71 11.44
C LYS A 55 12.04 -18.31 11.49
N CYS A 56 11.41 -18.10 10.34
CA CYS A 56 9.97 -17.86 10.22
C CYS A 56 9.15 -19.00 10.85
N GLN A 57 9.45 -20.26 10.51
CA GLN A 57 8.83 -21.44 11.13
C GLN A 57 9.14 -21.53 12.64
N ALA A 58 10.38 -21.26 13.04
CA ALA A 58 10.80 -21.29 14.44
C ALA A 58 10.10 -20.24 15.29
N PHE A 59 9.82 -19.06 14.74
CA PHE A 59 9.02 -18.01 15.38
C PHE A 59 7.62 -18.54 15.69
N ASP A 60 6.93 -19.10 14.69
CA ASP A 60 5.59 -19.64 14.87
C ASP A 60 5.55 -20.79 15.89
N HIS A 61 6.56 -21.67 15.86
CA HIS A 61 6.73 -22.72 16.88
C HIS A 61 6.97 -22.15 18.28
N PHE A 62 7.79 -21.09 18.41
CA PHE A 62 8.01 -20.40 19.67
C PHE A 62 6.71 -19.82 20.21
N MET A 63 5.94 -19.13 19.35
CA MET A 63 4.64 -18.56 19.71
C MET A 63 3.65 -19.63 20.14
N ALA A 64 3.55 -20.73 19.40
CA ALA A 64 2.69 -21.86 19.77
C ALA A 64 3.05 -22.46 21.12
N LYS A 65 4.35 -22.53 21.45
CA LYS A 65 4.83 -23.09 22.73
C LYS A 65 4.63 -22.15 23.92
N LYS A 66 4.86 -20.85 23.74
CA LYS A 66 4.83 -19.85 24.82
C LYS A 66 3.46 -19.23 25.03
N PHE A 67 2.65 -19.15 23.97
CA PHE A 67 1.35 -18.47 23.93
C PHE A 67 0.28 -19.40 23.33
N VAL A 68 0.04 -20.54 23.97
CA VAL A 68 -0.79 -21.65 23.45
C VAL A 68 -2.20 -21.20 23.07
N SER A 69 -2.79 -20.25 23.82
CA SER A 69 -4.16 -19.73 23.60
C SER A 69 -4.23 -18.54 22.64
N LEU A 70 -3.12 -18.18 21.97
CA LEU A 70 -3.06 -17.02 21.10
C LEU A 70 -3.43 -17.36 19.65
N LYS A 71 -4.31 -16.55 19.08
CA LYS A 71 -4.57 -16.49 17.63
C LYS A 71 -3.55 -15.53 17.01
N ARG A 72 -2.57 -16.05 16.27
CA ARG A 72 -1.47 -15.26 15.69
C ARG A 72 -1.55 -15.14 14.17
N TYR A 73 -2.27 -16.04 13.51
CA TYR A 73 -2.38 -16.09 12.05
C TYR A 73 -1.02 -16.21 11.35
N GLY A 74 -0.24 -17.19 11.80
CA GLY A 74 1.16 -17.42 11.40
C GLY A 74 1.36 -17.71 9.92
N ALA A 75 2.63 -17.77 9.52
CA ALA A 75 3.05 -18.03 8.14
C ALA A 75 3.26 -19.52 7.82
N GLU A 76 3.00 -20.43 8.77
CA GLU A 76 3.18 -21.88 8.60
C GLU A 76 2.44 -22.40 7.33
N GLY A 77 3.20 -22.87 6.33
CA GLY A 77 2.71 -23.30 5.02
C GLY A 77 2.79 -22.24 3.90
N ALA A 78 3.28 -21.04 4.22
CA ALA A 78 3.46 -19.91 3.32
C ALA A 78 4.82 -19.19 3.55
N GLU A 79 5.79 -19.83 4.20
CA GLU A 79 7.06 -19.22 4.60
C GLU A 79 7.88 -18.66 3.43
N SER A 80 7.66 -19.18 2.22
CA SER A 80 8.29 -18.63 1.00
C SER A 80 7.85 -17.20 0.67
N MET A 81 6.81 -16.66 1.30
CA MET A 81 6.51 -15.23 1.24
C MET A 81 7.66 -14.37 1.80
N ILE A 82 8.45 -14.90 2.74
CA ILE A 82 9.65 -14.22 3.25
C ILE A 82 10.70 -14.10 2.15
N ALA A 83 10.84 -15.13 1.31
CA ALA A 83 11.72 -15.07 0.15
C ALA A 83 11.25 -14.03 -0.88
N PHE A 84 9.93 -13.91 -1.08
CA PHE A 84 9.36 -12.81 -1.85
C PHE A 84 9.78 -11.46 -1.26
N PHE A 85 9.53 -11.17 0.02
CA PHE A 85 9.81 -9.85 0.60
C PHE A 85 11.29 -9.47 0.49
N LEU A 86 12.20 -10.39 0.85
CA LEU A 86 13.64 -10.10 0.81
C LEU A 86 14.16 -9.89 -0.61
N GLN A 87 13.71 -10.71 -1.57
CA GLN A 87 14.06 -10.49 -2.97
C GLN A 87 13.39 -9.22 -3.52
N PHE A 88 12.18 -8.89 -3.09
CA PHE A 88 11.44 -7.71 -3.51
C PHE A 88 12.13 -6.43 -3.03
N PHE A 89 12.53 -6.35 -1.76
CA PHE A 89 13.30 -5.23 -1.22
C PHE A 89 14.59 -5.02 -2.01
N LYS A 90 15.31 -6.11 -2.29
CA LYS A 90 16.52 -6.10 -3.12
C LYS A 90 16.24 -5.58 -4.54
N SER A 91 15.21 -6.10 -5.20
CA SER A 91 14.83 -5.67 -6.55
C SER A 91 14.41 -4.20 -6.59
N CYS A 92 13.68 -3.72 -5.59
CA CYS A 92 13.28 -2.31 -5.47
C CYS A 92 14.49 -1.38 -5.34
N VAL A 93 15.42 -1.71 -4.44
CA VAL A 93 16.65 -0.93 -4.21
C VAL A 93 17.59 -0.96 -5.41
N GLN A 94 17.63 -2.07 -6.14
CA GLN A 94 18.33 -2.16 -7.43
C GLN A 94 17.66 -1.30 -8.50
N GLY A 95 16.32 -1.22 -8.48
CA GLY A 95 15.51 -0.35 -9.32
C GLY A 95 15.49 1.13 -8.92
N GLY A 96 16.25 1.53 -7.90
CA GLY A 96 16.37 2.93 -7.46
C GLY A 96 15.40 3.37 -6.37
N ALA A 97 14.55 2.48 -5.87
CA ALA A 97 13.60 2.80 -4.80
C ALA A 97 14.33 3.07 -3.48
N THR A 98 13.90 4.11 -2.78
CA THR A 98 14.34 4.50 -1.44
C THR A 98 13.22 4.34 -0.41
N GLU A 99 11.96 4.25 -0.85
CA GLU A 99 10.79 4.16 0.04
C GLU A 99 9.80 3.05 -0.36
N LEU A 100 9.58 2.16 0.61
CA LEU A 100 8.64 1.06 0.76
C LEU A 100 7.29 1.40 1.42
N ILE A 101 6.13 1.42 0.74
CA ILE A 101 4.83 1.48 1.45
C ILE A 101 4.07 0.15 1.28
N ILE A 102 3.68 -0.46 2.41
CA ILE A 102 3.06 -1.79 2.45
C ILE A 102 1.67 -1.75 3.10
N GLY A 103 0.64 -2.18 2.35
CA GLY A 103 -0.65 -2.60 2.89
C GLY A 103 -0.66 -4.13 3.05
N MET A 104 -0.95 -4.66 4.24
CA MET A 104 -0.86 -6.09 4.51
C MET A 104 -1.91 -6.57 5.55
N PRO A 105 -2.56 -7.73 5.36
CA PRO A 105 -3.49 -8.31 6.33
C PRO A 105 -2.75 -9.06 7.44
N HIS A 106 -3.44 -9.97 8.12
CA HIS A 106 -2.91 -10.73 9.28
C HIS A 106 -1.90 -11.83 8.92
N ARG A 107 -2.02 -12.48 7.75
CA ARG A 107 -1.30 -13.73 7.41
C ARG A 107 0.21 -13.50 7.37
N GLY A 108 0.94 -14.11 8.30
CA GLY A 108 2.41 -14.01 8.37
C GLY A 108 2.95 -12.61 8.68
N ARG A 109 2.08 -11.67 9.07
CA ARG A 109 2.46 -10.26 9.32
C ARG A 109 3.50 -10.14 10.41
N LEU A 110 3.30 -10.84 11.54
CA LEU A 110 4.25 -10.81 12.66
C LEU A 110 5.62 -11.34 12.26
N ASN A 111 5.67 -12.36 11.40
CA ASN A 111 6.94 -12.90 10.89
C ASN A 111 7.70 -11.83 10.10
N LEU A 112 7.03 -11.09 9.22
CA LEU A 112 7.66 -9.97 8.49
C LEU A 112 8.13 -8.86 9.44
N LEU A 113 7.25 -8.41 10.34
CA LEU A 113 7.53 -7.28 11.23
C LEU A 113 8.72 -7.56 12.17
N ILE A 114 8.70 -8.72 12.83
CA ILE A 114 9.70 -9.10 13.83
C ILE A 114 11.05 -9.43 13.17
N ASN A 115 11.03 -10.19 12.08
CA ASN A 115 12.28 -10.73 11.52
C ASN A 115 12.98 -9.77 10.55
N HIS A 116 12.25 -8.89 9.89
CA HIS A 116 12.79 -8.12 8.77
C HIS A 116 12.51 -6.63 8.83
N LEU A 117 11.52 -6.18 9.62
CA LEU A 117 11.20 -4.76 9.77
C LEU A 117 11.48 -4.25 11.18
N HIS A 118 12.44 -4.84 11.91
CA HIS A 118 12.95 -4.34 13.19
C HIS A 118 11.89 -4.07 14.29
N LEU A 119 10.70 -4.67 14.21
CA LEU A 119 9.74 -4.61 15.31
C LEU A 119 10.32 -5.37 16.50
N GLN A 120 10.45 -4.69 17.64
CA GLN A 120 11.04 -5.29 18.84
C GLN A 120 10.13 -6.41 19.37
N PRO A 121 10.60 -7.67 19.50
CA PRO A 121 9.78 -8.76 20.04
C PRO A 121 9.28 -8.47 21.46
N GLU A 122 10.04 -7.73 22.26
CA GLU A 122 9.65 -7.25 23.59
C GLU A 122 8.32 -6.51 23.56
N LEU A 123 8.09 -5.67 22.54
CA LEU A 123 6.84 -4.92 22.36
C LEU A 123 5.67 -5.87 22.09
N LEU A 124 5.86 -6.85 21.20
CA LEU A 124 4.85 -7.87 20.91
C LEU A 124 4.52 -8.68 22.17
N PHE A 125 5.53 -9.18 22.87
CA PHE A 125 5.35 -9.98 24.09
C PHE A 125 4.71 -9.19 25.23
N ARG A 126 5.04 -7.90 25.34
CA ARG A 126 4.38 -6.96 26.26
C ARG A 126 2.89 -6.83 25.93
N LYS A 127 2.55 -6.67 24.66
CA LYS A 127 1.14 -6.62 24.22
C LYS A 127 0.40 -7.92 24.55
N LEU A 128 1.07 -9.05 24.38
CA LEU A 128 0.51 -10.37 24.71
C LEU A 128 0.32 -10.63 26.21
N SER A 129 1.07 -9.94 27.08
CA SER A 129 0.82 -9.95 28.52
C SER A 129 -0.28 -8.97 28.96
N GLY A 130 -1.00 -8.35 28.00
CA GLY A 130 -2.12 -7.44 28.24
C GLY A 130 -1.71 -6.01 28.55
N LYS A 131 -0.43 -5.65 28.32
CA LYS A 131 0.08 -4.29 28.50
C LYS A 131 -0.01 -3.49 27.20
N SER A 132 -0.05 -2.16 27.31
CA SER A 132 -0.10 -1.26 26.16
C SER A 132 1.14 -1.37 25.26
N GLU A 133 0.92 -1.27 23.96
CA GLU A 133 1.94 -1.07 22.93
C GLU A 133 2.47 0.38 22.86
N PHE A 134 1.86 1.29 23.61
CA PHE A 134 2.24 2.70 23.66
C PHE A 134 2.90 3.06 24.99
N PRO A 135 3.67 4.16 25.04
CA PRO A 135 4.13 4.75 26.30
C PRO A 135 2.95 5.08 27.22
N ASP A 136 3.16 5.08 28.54
CA ASP A 136 2.12 5.39 29.53
C ASP A 136 1.56 6.83 29.40
N THR A 137 2.29 7.71 28.70
CA THR A 137 1.88 9.09 28.39
C THR A 137 0.93 9.19 27.20
N ALA A 138 0.80 8.13 26.40
CA ALA A 138 -0.02 8.13 25.20
C ALA A 138 -1.51 8.06 25.55
N LYS A 139 -2.31 8.96 24.96
CA LYS A 139 -3.77 8.86 24.98
C LYS A 139 -4.25 8.00 23.80
N ALA A 140 -4.15 6.68 23.94
CA ALA A 140 -4.52 5.72 22.90
C ALA A 140 -5.31 4.54 23.48
N SER A 141 -6.22 3.98 22.70
CA SER A 141 -6.98 2.78 23.07
C SER A 141 -6.26 1.46 22.77
N GLY A 142 -5.21 1.50 21.94
CA GLY A 142 -4.58 0.28 21.42
C GLY A 142 -5.38 -0.36 20.29
N ASP A 143 -4.83 -1.46 19.77
CA ASP A 143 -5.49 -2.34 18.80
C ASP A 143 -5.05 -3.82 19.02
N VAL A 144 -5.40 -4.77 18.16
CA VAL A 144 -4.92 -6.17 18.24
C VAL A 144 -3.51 -6.36 17.68
N ILE A 145 -2.86 -7.50 17.99
CA ILE A 145 -1.48 -7.80 17.54
C ILE A 145 -1.34 -7.87 16.02
N SER A 146 -2.39 -8.30 15.31
CA SER A 146 -2.40 -8.42 13.85
C SER A 146 -2.44 -7.07 13.13
N HIS A 147 -2.59 -5.95 13.86
CA HIS A 147 -2.62 -4.59 13.31
C HIS A 147 -1.38 -3.77 13.72
N LEU A 148 -0.41 -4.38 14.39
CA LEU A 148 0.87 -3.75 14.69
C LEU A 148 1.56 -3.32 13.40
N ILE A 149 2.29 -2.22 13.45
CA ILE A 149 2.98 -1.63 12.29
C ILE A 149 4.48 -1.56 12.52
N CYS A 150 5.20 -1.22 11.46
CA CYS A 150 6.53 -0.67 11.60
C CYS A 150 6.79 0.38 10.52
N SER A 151 7.58 1.40 10.87
CA SER A 151 8.19 2.35 9.94
C SER A 151 9.67 2.43 10.29
N THR A 152 10.53 1.87 9.46
CA THR A 152 11.96 1.73 9.76
C THR A 152 12.82 1.78 8.50
N GLU A 153 14.09 2.12 8.65
CA GLU A 153 15.09 1.93 7.59
C GLU A 153 15.71 0.54 7.72
N ILE A 154 15.84 -0.15 6.60
CA ILE A 154 16.56 -1.42 6.49
C ILE A 154 17.74 -1.26 5.51
N ASP A 155 18.86 -1.93 5.80
CA ASP A 155 19.99 -2.04 4.88
C ASP A 155 19.74 -3.20 3.91
N VAL A 156 19.77 -2.90 2.61
CA VAL A 156 19.63 -3.86 1.53
C VAL A 156 20.83 -3.71 0.61
N ASP A 157 21.80 -4.63 0.73
CA ASP A 157 23.06 -4.64 -0.03
C ASP A 157 23.83 -3.30 0.07
N GLY A 158 23.86 -2.68 1.24
CA GLY A 158 24.58 -1.42 1.52
C GLY A 158 23.82 -0.15 1.13
N LYS A 159 22.54 -0.26 0.78
CA LYS A 159 21.64 0.86 0.49
C LYS A 159 20.49 0.85 1.48
N LEU A 160 20.13 2.03 1.97
CA LEU A 160 19.02 2.19 2.91
C LEU A 160 17.68 2.24 2.16
N LEU A 161 16.72 1.45 2.63
CA LEU A 161 15.33 1.44 2.19
C LEU A 161 14.44 1.76 3.38
N GLN A 162 13.72 2.88 3.32
CA GLN A 162 12.69 3.22 4.31
C GLN A 162 11.45 2.38 4.03
N VAL A 163 11.04 1.50 4.94
CA VAL A 163 9.85 0.66 4.80
C VAL A 163 8.81 1.03 5.84
N THR A 164 7.59 1.28 5.39
CA THR A 164 6.43 1.59 6.23
C THR A 164 5.29 0.62 5.95
N SER A 165 5.00 -0.24 6.92
CA SER A 165 3.81 -1.09 6.94
C SER A 165 2.66 -0.35 7.62
N LEU A 166 1.50 -0.27 6.97
CA LEU A 166 0.39 0.56 7.44
C LEU A 166 -0.45 -0.10 8.52
N HIS A 167 -1.07 0.75 9.34
CA HIS A 167 -2.15 0.32 10.22
C HIS A 167 -3.35 -0.09 9.36
N ASN A 168 -4.04 -1.14 9.77
CA ASN A 168 -5.25 -1.60 9.12
C ASN A 168 -6.23 -2.14 10.16
N PRO A 169 -7.54 -1.98 9.95
CA PRO A 169 -8.53 -2.69 10.74
C PRO A 169 -8.58 -4.17 10.33
N SER A 170 -9.41 -4.95 11.03
CA SER A 170 -9.71 -6.35 10.65
C SER A 170 -10.53 -6.46 9.37
N HIS A 171 -11.16 -5.37 8.92
CA HIS A 171 -11.86 -5.29 7.63
C HIS A 171 -10.82 -5.44 6.52
N LEU A 172 -10.76 -6.63 5.92
CA LEU A 172 -9.73 -6.98 4.96
C LEU A 172 -9.81 -6.05 3.76
N GLU A 173 -8.65 -5.79 3.15
CA GLU A 173 -8.52 -4.98 1.92
C GLU A 173 -8.80 -3.48 2.07
N ALA A 174 -9.44 -3.03 3.17
CA ALA A 174 -9.73 -1.62 3.44
C ALA A 174 -8.47 -0.71 3.47
N VAL A 175 -7.29 -1.28 3.74
CA VAL A 175 -6.00 -0.57 3.77
C VAL A 175 -5.40 -0.34 2.39
N ASN A 176 -5.86 -1.05 1.35
CA ASN A 176 -5.27 -0.99 0.01
C ASN A 176 -5.29 0.44 -0.57
N PRO A 177 -6.44 1.14 -0.65
CA PRO A 177 -6.47 2.52 -1.13
C PRO A 177 -5.74 3.48 -0.19
N VAL A 178 -5.74 3.23 1.13
CA VAL A 178 -4.97 4.01 2.11
C VAL A 178 -3.46 3.94 1.80
N SER A 179 -2.98 2.76 1.42
CA SER A 179 -1.59 2.56 1.03
C SER A 179 -1.22 3.32 -0.25
N MET A 180 -2.11 3.35 -1.23
CA MET A 180 -1.92 4.15 -2.44
C MET A 180 -1.95 5.65 -2.14
N GLY A 181 -2.89 6.12 -1.33
CA GLY A 181 -2.98 7.52 -0.91
C GLY A 181 -1.71 7.99 -0.19
N LYS A 182 -1.20 7.20 0.76
CA LYS A 182 0.07 7.50 1.42
C LYS A 182 1.24 7.54 0.42
N THR A 183 1.26 6.61 -0.54
CA THR A 183 2.27 6.58 -1.61
C THR A 183 2.22 7.82 -2.48
N ARG A 184 1.02 8.24 -2.87
CA ARG A 184 0.80 9.47 -3.63
C ARG A 184 1.26 10.70 -2.86
N CYS A 185 1.01 10.78 -1.55
CA CYS A 185 1.49 11.89 -0.74
C CYS A 185 3.03 11.88 -0.61
N ARG A 186 3.69 10.72 -0.56
CA ARG A 186 5.16 10.65 -0.67
C ARG A 186 5.68 11.18 -2.00
N HIS A 187 4.99 10.90 -3.12
CA HIS A 187 5.34 11.51 -4.40
C HIS A 187 5.27 13.04 -4.34
N LEU A 188 4.24 13.59 -3.69
CA LEU A 188 4.09 15.02 -3.49
C LEU A 188 5.24 15.60 -2.64
N GLU A 189 5.57 14.98 -1.51
CA GLU A 189 6.65 15.44 -0.62
C GLU A 189 8.03 15.39 -1.28
N LEU A 190 8.26 14.44 -2.20
CA LEU A 190 9.53 14.28 -2.89
C LEU A 190 9.61 15.06 -4.21
N GLY A 191 8.50 15.64 -4.70
CA GLY A 191 8.42 16.23 -6.04
C GLY A 191 8.66 15.21 -7.14
N GLU A 192 8.09 14.01 -7.00
CA GLU A 192 8.23 12.86 -7.90
C GLU A 192 6.88 12.50 -8.55
N GLY A 193 6.91 11.64 -9.57
CA GLY A 193 5.69 11.26 -10.29
C GLY A 193 5.00 12.47 -10.93
N GLN A 194 3.67 12.49 -10.95
CA GLN A 194 2.92 13.64 -11.50
C GLN A 194 3.18 14.99 -10.78
N TYR A 195 3.89 15.00 -9.66
CA TYR A 195 4.32 16.22 -8.96
C TYR A 195 5.75 16.67 -9.32
N GLY A 196 6.47 15.88 -10.13
CA GLY A 196 7.83 16.12 -10.58
C GLY A 196 7.97 16.41 -12.07
N ILE A 197 9.19 16.29 -12.59
CA ILE A 197 9.50 16.47 -14.03
C ILE A 197 9.12 15.22 -14.84
N THR A 198 9.29 14.04 -14.24
CA THR A 198 8.96 12.77 -14.89
C THR A 198 7.60 12.28 -14.39
N ASN A 199 6.79 11.65 -15.25
CA ASN A 199 5.45 11.21 -14.86
C ASN A 199 5.43 10.10 -13.78
N TRP A 200 6.59 9.54 -13.41
CA TRP A 200 6.70 8.37 -12.55
C TRP A 200 7.67 8.60 -11.38
N SER A 201 7.45 7.89 -10.27
CA SER A 201 8.39 7.88 -9.15
C SER A 201 9.31 6.67 -9.24
N ASP A 202 10.61 6.92 -9.33
CA ASP A 202 11.63 5.87 -9.19
C ASP A 202 11.92 5.52 -7.72
N LYS A 203 11.59 6.44 -6.81
CA LYS A 203 11.97 6.38 -5.40
C LYS A 203 10.97 5.65 -4.51
N VAL A 204 9.68 5.71 -4.83
CA VAL A 204 8.62 5.19 -3.94
C VAL A 204 7.87 4.07 -4.65
N VAL A 205 7.68 2.95 -3.96
CA VAL A 205 6.93 1.79 -4.45
C VAL A 205 5.80 1.43 -3.48
N ASN A 206 4.64 1.08 -4.01
CA ASN A 206 3.52 0.54 -3.24
C ASN A 206 3.46 -0.99 -3.39
N LEU A 207 3.34 -1.70 -2.28
CA LEU A 207 3.11 -3.13 -2.20
C LEU A 207 1.82 -3.42 -1.45
N GLN A 208 0.94 -4.20 -2.06
CA GLN A 208 -0.28 -4.67 -1.43
C GLN A 208 -0.22 -6.19 -1.28
N VAL A 209 -0.46 -6.67 -0.07
CA VAL A 209 -0.48 -8.09 0.25
C VAL A 209 -1.91 -8.49 0.53
N HIS A 210 -2.34 -9.64 0.02
CA HIS A 210 -3.73 -10.07 0.09
C HIS A 210 -3.87 -11.53 0.54
N GLY A 211 -5.05 -11.87 1.05
CA GLY A 211 -5.48 -13.28 1.15
C GLY A 211 -6.36 -13.66 -0.05
N ASP A 212 -6.29 -14.90 -0.51
CA ASP A 212 -7.00 -15.38 -1.72
C ASP A 212 -8.52 -15.21 -1.67
N GLY A 213 -9.13 -15.38 -0.50
CA GLY A 213 -10.57 -15.16 -0.35
C GLY A 213 -10.98 -13.68 -0.36
N ALA A 214 -10.14 -12.82 0.18
CA ALA A 214 -10.47 -11.40 0.37
C ALA A 214 -10.21 -10.59 -0.90
N ILE A 215 -9.12 -10.87 -1.63
CA ILE A 215 -8.82 -10.22 -2.92
C ILE A 215 -9.97 -10.39 -3.92
N ALA A 216 -10.58 -11.58 -3.95
CA ALA A 216 -11.69 -11.89 -4.86
C ALA A 216 -13.08 -11.47 -4.31
N GLY A 217 -13.19 -11.17 -3.01
CA GLY A 217 -14.48 -11.03 -2.33
C GLY A 217 -14.81 -9.63 -1.80
N GLN A 218 -13.85 -8.71 -1.70
CA GLN A 218 -14.08 -7.34 -1.23
C GLN A 218 -14.15 -6.35 -2.40
N GLY A 219 -15.25 -5.59 -2.47
CA GLY A 219 -15.53 -4.62 -3.54
C GLY A 219 -14.50 -3.50 -3.63
N ILE A 220 -13.95 -3.06 -2.49
CA ILE A 220 -12.92 -2.02 -2.43
C ILE A 220 -11.68 -2.32 -3.30
N ASN A 221 -11.36 -3.60 -3.55
CA ASN A 221 -10.27 -3.96 -4.47
C ASN A 221 -10.58 -3.57 -5.91
N GLN A 222 -11.82 -3.79 -6.35
CA GLN A 222 -12.27 -3.40 -7.67
C GLN A 222 -12.15 -1.88 -7.84
N GLU A 223 -12.65 -1.12 -6.85
CA GLU A 223 -12.60 0.34 -6.85
C GLU A 223 -11.15 0.85 -6.87
N THR A 224 -10.29 0.27 -6.00
CA THR A 224 -8.87 0.64 -5.90
C THR A 224 -8.14 0.38 -7.22
N LEU A 225 -8.38 -0.77 -7.87
CA LEU A 225 -7.78 -1.10 -9.15
C LEU A 225 -8.26 -0.17 -10.26
N LEU A 226 -9.56 0.13 -10.35
CA LEU A 226 -10.09 1.07 -11.34
C LEU A 226 -9.51 2.49 -11.19
N MET A 227 -9.08 2.84 -9.98
CA MET A 227 -8.43 4.11 -9.67
C MET A 227 -6.93 4.15 -10.02
N SER A 228 -6.26 2.99 -10.13
CA SER A 228 -4.79 2.87 -10.25
C SER A 228 -4.12 3.63 -11.40
N ARG A 229 -4.88 3.93 -12.46
CA ARG A 229 -4.41 4.63 -13.66
C ARG A 229 -5.08 6.00 -13.87
N LEU A 230 -5.89 6.45 -12.93
CA LEU A 230 -6.55 7.75 -13.03
C LEU A 230 -5.58 8.87 -12.67
N PRO A 231 -5.59 10.00 -13.40
CA PRO A 231 -4.92 11.21 -12.98
C PRO A 231 -5.30 11.56 -11.53
N HIS A 232 -4.37 12.15 -10.78
CA HIS A 232 -4.54 12.48 -9.36
C HIS A 232 -4.55 11.30 -8.38
N PHE A 233 -4.62 10.06 -8.86
CA PHE A 233 -4.63 8.87 -8.00
C PHE A 233 -3.52 7.87 -8.33
N GLU A 234 -3.05 7.83 -9.57
CA GLU A 234 -2.02 6.88 -9.97
C GLU A 234 -0.73 6.99 -9.15
N VAL A 235 -0.13 5.83 -8.85
CA VAL A 235 1.13 5.73 -8.10
C VAL A 235 2.22 4.99 -8.89
N GLY A 236 2.03 4.83 -10.20
CA GLY A 236 2.97 4.11 -11.07
C GLY A 236 2.90 2.59 -10.93
N GLY A 237 1.69 2.08 -10.66
CA GLY A 237 1.40 0.66 -10.47
C GLY A 237 1.81 0.13 -9.11
N SER A 238 0.94 -0.56 -8.39
CA SER A 238 1.31 -1.35 -7.22
C SER A 238 1.79 -2.74 -7.61
N VAL A 239 2.61 -3.34 -6.74
CA VAL A 239 2.91 -4.76 -6.81
C VAL A 239 1.99 -5.49 -5.84
N HIS A 240 1.33 -6.54 -6.29
CA HIS A 240 0.39 -7.32 -5.49
C HIS A 240 0.96 -8.70 -5.17
N LEU A 241 1.05 -9.04 -3.89
CA LEU A 241 1.32 -10.40 -3.43
C LEU A 241 0.03 -11.03 -2.90
N ILE A 242 -0.47 -12.08 -3.54
CA ILE A 242 -1.58 -12.86 -3.00
C ILE A 242 -1.02 -14.08 -2.28
N VAL A 243 -1.24 -14.18 -0.96
CA VAL A 243 -0.89 -15.37 -0.17
C VAL A 243 -2.02 -16.38 -0.32
N ASN A 244 -1.99 -17.12 -1.43
CA ASN A 244 -3.02 -18.04 -1.85
C ASN A 244 -2.85 -19.40 -1.18
N ASN A 245 -3.35 -19.48 0.06
CA ASN A 245 -3.33 -20.70 0.85
C ASN A 245 -4.53 -21.63 0.57
N GLN A 246 -5.33 -21.28 -0.45
CA GLN A 246 -6.44 -22.07 -0.99
C GLN A 246 -7.61 -22.28 0.00
N VAL A 247 -7.74 -21.45 1.04
CA VAL A 247 -8.88 -21.52 1.96
C VAL A 247 -9.13 -20.21 2.71
N ALA A 248 -10.35 -19.67 2.56
CA ALA A 248 -10.80 -18.47 3.26
C ALA A 248 -11.64 -18.85 4.48
N PHE A 249 -11.04 -18.74 5.68
CA PHE A 249 -11.61 -19.32 6.91
C PHE A 249 -11.82 -20.84 6.77
N THR A 250 -13.04 -21.28 6.45
CA THR A 250 -13.42 -22.68 6.14
C THR A 250 -13.86 -22.86 4.68
N THR A 251 -13.96 -21.77 3.93
CA THR A 251 -14.53 -21.74 2.57
C THR A 251 -13.43 -22.06 1.55
N PRO A 252 -13.58 -23.15 0.77
CA PRO A 252 -12.59 -23.50 -0.25
C PRO A 252 -12.74 -22.61 -1.51
N PRO A 253 -11.74 -22.62 -2.41
CA PRO A 253 -11.65 -21.68 -3.53
C PRO A 253 -12.87 -21.73 -4.45
N GLU A 254 -13.40 -22.92 -4.72
CA GLU A 254 -14.58 -23.14 -5.57
C GLU A 254 -15.88 -22.56 -5.00
N ARG A 255 -15.87 -22.09 -3.75
CA ARG A 255 -16.99 -21.38 -3.10
C ARG A 255 -16.67 -19.92 -2.76
N GLY A 256 -15.40 -19.50 -2.88
CA GLY A 256 -14.98 -18.13 -2.58
C GLY A 256 -15.07 -17.17 -3.76
N ARG A 257 -15.18 -17.67 -4.99
CA ARG A 257 -15.18 -16.87 -6.23
C ARG A 257 -15.86 -17.58 -7.40
N GLY A 258 -16.24 -16.80 -8.41
CA GLY A 258 -16.88 -17.27 -9.65
C GLY A 258 -15.91 -17.57 -10.80
N THR A 259 -14.60 -17.54 -10.56
CA THR A 259 -13.55 -17.67 -11.59
C THR A 259 -12.45 -18.64 -11.14
N PRO A 260 -11.61 -19.17 -12.06
CA PRO A 260 -10.58 -20.15 -11.70
C PRO A 260 -9.53 -19.61 -10.71
N TYR A 261 -9.04 -18.39 -10.89
CA TYR A 261 -7.94 -17.82 -10.11
C TYR A 261 -8.42 -16.69 -9.18
N CYS A 262 -7.83 -16.61 -7.99
CA CYS A 262 -8.12 -15.50 -7.07
C CYS A 262 -7.62 -14.15 -7.60
N SER A 263 -6.63 -14.18 -8.51
CA SER A 263 -6.05 -13.05 -9.20
C SER A 263 -6.86 -12.56 -10.41
N ASP A 264 -7.98 -13.19 -10.77
CA ASP A 264 -8.75 -12.82 -11.97
C ASP A 264 -9.28 -11.37 -11.92
N ILE A 265 -9.35 -10.76 -10.74
CA ILE A 265 -9.65 -9.32 -10.59
C ILE A 265 -8.62 -8.42 -11.30
N ALA A 266 -7.37 -8.88 -11.47
CA ALA A 266 -6.32 -8.17 -12.21
C ALA A 266 -6.71 -7.91 -13.67
N LYS A 267 -7.55 -8.77 -14.25
CA LYS A 267 -8.01 -8.65 -15.65
C LYS A 267 -8.90 -7.43 -15.87
N LEU A 268 -9.51 -6.88 -14.81
CA LEU A 268 -10.31 -5.65 -14.87
C LEU A 268 -9.51 -4.47 -15.45
N VAL A 269 -8.22 -4.39 -15.12
CA VAL A 269 -7.31 -3.33 -15.55
C VAL A 269 -6.22 -3.82 -16.50
N ALA A 270 -6.39 -5.04 -17.03
CA ALA A 270 -5.41 -5.74 -17.83
C ALA A 270 -4.00 -5.76 -17.18
N ALA A 271 -3.92 -6.11 -15.89
CA ALA A 271 -2.65 -6.33 -15.19
C ALA A 271 -2.19 -7.79 -15.36
N PRO A 272 -0.90 -8.07 -15.61
CA PRO A 272 -0.42 -9.43 -15.75
C PRO A 272 -0.35 -10.14 -14.40
N VAL A 273 -0.49 -11.46 -14.45
CA VAL A 273 -0.41 -12.33 -13.27
C VAL A 273 0.71 -13.34 -13.45
N VAL A 274 1.52 -13.51 -12.40
CA VAL A 274 2.49 -14.59 -12.25
C VAL A 274 2.03 -15.50 -11.12
N HIS A 275 1.65 -16.73 -11.45
CA HIS A 275 1.36 -17.77 -10.48
C HIS A 275 2.64 -18.53 -10.17
N VAL A 276 2.96 -18.74 -8.90
CA VAL A 276 4.16 -19.47 -8.51
C VAL A 276 3.88 -20.46 -7.40
N ASN A 277 4.44 -21.66 -7.53
CA ASN A 277 4.39 -22.67 -6.49
C ASN A 277 5.31 -22.28 -5.33
N GLY A 278 4.73 -21.98 -4.18
CA GLY A 278 5.44 -21.58 -2.96
C GLY A 278 6.41 -22.63 -2.41
N ASP A 279 6.34 -23.89 -2.85
CA ASP A 279 7.30 -24.94 -2.50
C ASP A 279 8.66 -24.80 -3.22
N VAL A 280 8.73 -24.02 -4.29
CA VAL A 280 9.92 -23.92 -5.15
C VAL A 280 10.59 -22.57 -4.94
N LEU A 281 11.44 -22.48 -3.90
CA LEU A 281 12.12 -21.25 -3.48
C LEU A 281 12.74 -20.45 -4.65
N GLN A 282 13.46 -21.13 -5.54
CA GLN A 282 14.12 -20.47 -6.67
C GLN A 282 13.14 -19.78 -7.61
N ASP A 283 11.97 -20.39 -7.82
CA ASP A 283 10.95 -19.86 -8.72
C ASP A 283 10.17 -18.73 -8.06
N VAL A 284 9.99 -18.74 -6.74
CA VAL A 284 9.49 -17.57 -5.99
C VAL A 284 10.42 -16.37 -6.18
N VAL A 285 11.75 -16.58 -6.11
CA VAL A 285 12.75 -15.53 -6.37
C VAL A 285 12.64 -15.01 -7.81
N ARG A 286 12.56 -15.89 -8.81
CA ARG A 286 12.42 -15.50 -10.23
C ARG A 286 11.11 -14.77 -10.51
N ALA A 287 9.99 -15.26 -9.99
CA ALA A 287 8.69 -14.62 -10.12
C ALA A 287 8.70 -13.22 -9.48
N THR A 288 9.33 -13.08 -8.31
CA THR A 288 9.49 -11.78 -7.65
C THR A 288 10.27 -10.79 -8.51
N ARG A 289 11.39 -11.23 -9.13
CA ARG A 289 12.15 -10.39 -10.08
C ARG A 289 11.28 -9.96 -11.25
N LEU A 290 10.55 -10.89 -11.87
CA LEU A 290 9.67 -10.61 -13.01
C LEU A 290 8.65 -9.51 -12.69
N VAL A 291 7.92 -9.65 -11.58
CA VAL A 291 6.87 -8.69 -11.22
C VAL A 291 7.46 -7.33 -10.85
N THR A 292 8.57 -7.28 -10.11
CA THR A 292 9.22 -6.00 -9.81
C THR A 292 9.74 -5.33 -11.08
N GLU A 293 10.42 -6.07 -11.97
CA GLU A 293 10.93 -5.53 -13.23
C GLU A 293 9.81 -5.01 -14.14
N TYR A 294 8.68 -5.73 -14.22
CA TYR A 294 7.51 -5.28 -14.98
C TYR A 294 7.00 -3.94 -14.45
N GLN A 295 6.79 -3.84 -13.13
CA GLN A 295 6.25 -2.64 -12.52
C GLN A 295 7.24 -1.47 -12.60
N ARG A 296 8.57 -1.72 -12.54
CA ARG A 296 9.59 -0.70 -12.79
C ARG A 296 9.69 -0.27 -14.25
N LYS A 297 9.44 -1.17 -15.20
CA LYS A 297 9.48 -0.84 -16.63
C LYS A 297 8.21 -0.13 -17.10
N PHE A 298 7.04 -0.69 -16.81
CA PHE A 298 5.77 -0.25 -17.40
C PHE A 298 4.92 0.61 -16.48
N ARG A 299 5.24 0.67 -15.17
CA ARG A 299 4.53 1.52 -14.18
C ARG A 299 3.04 1.21 -14.10
N LYS A 300 2.70 -0.07 -14.16
CA LYS A 300 1.34 -0.62 -14.06
C LYS A 300 1.26 -1.69 -12.99
N GLU A 301 0.03 -1.95 -12.54
CA GLU A 301 -0.31 -3.03 -11.62
C GLU A 301 0.21 -4.38 -12.11
N VAL A 302 0.71 -5.20 -11.18
CA VAL A 302 1.17 -6.57 -11.45
C VAL A 302 0.97 -7.48 -10.26
N PHE A 303 0.58 -8.73 -10.52
CA PHE A 303 0.21 -9.68 -9.48
C PHE A 303 1.16 -10.87 -9.43
N LEU A 304 1.53 -11.25 -8.21
CA LEU A 304 2.16 -12.52 -7.89
C LEU A 304 1.20 -13.34 -7.03
N ASP A 305 0.64 -14.39 -7.62
CA ASP A 305 -0.18 -15.40 -6.93
C ASP A 305 0.74 -16.47 -6.35
N LEU A 306 1.05 -16.34 -5.04
CA LEU A 306 1.87 -17.30 -4.31
C LEU A 306 1.00 -18.46 -3.85
N ASN A 307 1.01 -19.54 -4.63
CA ASN A 307 0.24 -20.73 -4.34
C ASN A 307 0.91 -21.54 -3.22
N CYS A 308 0.27 -21.58 -2.06
CA CYS A 308 0.80 -22.16 -0.84
C CYS A 308 -0.30 -22.94 -0.10
N TYR A 309 -0.15 -23.16 1.21
CA TYR A 309 -1.18 -23.75 2.04
C TYR A 309 -1.18 -23.12 3.44
N ARG A 310 -2.16 -23.51 4.27
CA ARG A 310 -2.24 -23.08 5.67
C ARG A 310 -2.07 -24.28 6.59
N GLN A 311 -0.96 -24.37 7.31
CA GLN A 311 -0.62 -25.53 8.14
C GLN A 311 -1.64 -25.81 9.26
N ARG A 312 -2.25 -24.77 9.80
CA ARG A 312 -3.22 -24.82 10.91
C ARG A 312 -4.62 -24.41 10.45
N GLY A 313 -5.60 -24.37 11.37
CA GLY A 313 -6.89 -23.74 11.13
C GLY A 313 -6.78 -22.25 10.78
N HIS A 314 -7.91 -21.57 10.60
CA HIS A 314 -7.87 -20.14 10.23
C HIS A 314 -7.08 -19.31 11.25
N ASN A 315 -7.36 -19.60 12.51
CA ASN A 315 -6.48 -19.32 13.64
C ASN A 315 -6.02 -20.65 14.25
N GLU A 316 -5.00 -20.61 15.09
CA GLU A 316 -4.33 -21.82 15.55
C GLU A 316 -5.10 -22.64 16.61
N LEU A 317 -6.24 -22.13 17.06
CA LEU A 317 -7.18 -22.83 17.95
C LEU A 317 -8.37 -23.45 17.22
N ASP A 318 -8.48 -23.21 15.92
CA ASP A 318 -9.57 -23.71 15.08
C ASP A 318 -9.19 -25.06 14.48
N ASP A 319 -10.13 -26.01 14.46
CA ASP A 319 -9.93 -27.34 13.86
C ASP A 319 -10.48 -27.33 12.41
N PRO A 320 -9.59 -27.28 11.40
CA PRO A 320 -10.03 -27.17 10.03
C PRO A 320 -10.55 -28.49 9.44
N THR A 321 -10.33 -29.62 10.12
CA THR A 321 -10.73 -30.94 9.62
C THR A 321 -12.25 -31.10 9.60
N PHE A 322 -12.99 -30.27 10.35
CA PHE A 322 -14.45 -30.25 10.34
C PHE A 322 -15.05 -29.84 8.99
N THR A 323 -14.31 -29.06 8.18
CA THR A 323 -14.82 -28.51 6.92
C THR A 323 -13.95 -28.84 5.72
N ASN A 324 -12.64 -29.05 5.90
CA ASN A 324 -11.70 -29.31 4.81
C ASN A 324 -10.82 -30.57 5.05
N PRO A 325 -11.39 -31.73 5.44
CA PRO A 325 -10.61 -32.88 5.92
C PRO A 325 -9.60 -33.41 4.89
N ARG A 326 -9.97 -33.49 3.61
CA ARG A 326 -9.09 -34.00 2.55
C ARG A 326 -7.90 -33.07 2.26
N LEU A 327 -8.13 -31.75 2.32
CA LEU A 327 -7.05 -30.78 2.17
C LEU A 327 -6.04 -30.92 3.32
N TYR A 328 -6.55 -31.03 4.55
CA TYR A 328 -5.69 -31.13 5.72
C TYR A 328 -5.03 -32.50 5.88
N GLU A 329 -5.63 -33.58 5.36
CA GLU A 329 -4.94 -34.86 5.20
C GLU A 329 -3.69 -34.72 4.31
N LEU A 330 -3.79 -34.04 3.18
CA LEU A 330 -2.63 -33.77 2.32
C LEU A 330 -1.58 -32.90 3.02
N ILE A 331 -2.01 -31.86 3.75
CA ILE A 331 -1.13 -30.96 4.50
C ILE A 331 -0.40 -31.69 5.64
N HIS A 332 -1.07 -32.59 6.35
CA HIS A 332 -0.46 -33.36 7.44
C HIS A 332 0.49 -34.45 6.95
N ASN A 333 0.33 -34.93 5.72
CA ASN A 333 1.14 -36.00 5.11
C ASN A 333 2.35 -35.49 4.31
N ARG A 334 2.68 -34.19 4.38
CA ARG A 334 3.81 -33.58 3.69
C ARG A 334 4.79 -32.90 4.65
N SER A 335 6.03 -32.71 4.23
CA SER A 335 6.99 -31.84 4.91
C SER A 335 6.63 -30.36 4.74
N THR A 336 7.06 -29.53 5.70
CA THR A 336 6.92 -28.08 5.60
C THR A 336 7.80 -27.52 4.47
N ILE A 337 7.45 -26.33 3.97
CA ILE A 337 8.22 -25.65 2.91
C ILE A 337 9.68 -25.38 3.36
N PRO A 338 9.95 -24.87 4.58
CA PRO A 338 11.31 -24.63 5.05
C PRO A 338 12.12 -25.94 5.16
N ASP A 339 11.55 -26.99 5.75
CA ASP A 339 12.25 -28.25 5.98
C ASP A 339 12.57 -28.95 4.64
N LYS A 340 11.61 -28.97 3.71
CA LYS A 340 11.80 -29.50 2.35
C LYS A 340 12.92 -28.75 1.62
N THR A 341 12.93 -27.42 1.73
CA THR A 341 13.96 -26.59 1.09
C THR A 341 15.33 -26.84 1.71
N ALA A 342 15.42 -26.89 3.04
CA ALA A 342 16.66 -27.15 3.76
C ALA A 342 17.23 -28.54 3.43
N ALA A 343 16.39 -29.58 3.36
CA ALA A 343 16.81 -30.93 2.97
C ALA A 343 17.43 -30.95 1.56
N ARG A 344 16.80 -30.30 0.58
CA ARG A 344 17.34 -30.17 -0.79
C ARG A 344 18.70 -29.47 -0.80
N LEU A 345 18.85 -28.38 -0.05
CA LEU A 345 20.12 -27.63 0.01
C LEU A 345 21.23 -28.40 0.73
N LYS A 346 20.88 -29.24 1.72
CA LYS A 346 21.81 -30.16 2.38
C LYS A 346 22.30 -31.25 1.43
N GLU A 347 21.39 -31.85 0.66
CA GLU A 347 21.71 -32.83 -0.37
C GLU A 347 22.62 -32.23 -1.45
N ALA A 348 22.40 -30.96 -1.82
CA ALA A 348 23.25 -30.22 -2.75
C ALA A 348 24.59 -29.74 -2.15
N GLY A 349 24.85 -29.96 -0.86
CA GLY A 349 26.07 -29.51 -0.17
C GLY A 349 26.17 -28.01 0.08
N VAL A 350 25.07 -27.25 -0.10
CA VAL A 350 25.01 -25.79 0.06
C VAL A 350 24.75 -25.38 1.51
N LEU A 351 23.96 -26.17 2.24
CA LEU A 351 23.58 -25.94 3.63
C LEU A 351 24.06 -27.10 4.51
N ARG A 352 24.63 -26.81 5.68
CA ARG A 352 25.05 -27.84 6.65
C ARG A 352 24.10 -27.92 7.83
N ASP A 353 23.97 -29.09 8.45
CA ASP A 353 23.15 -29.27 9.66
C ASP A 353 23.56 -28.32 10.79
N GLN A 354 24.87 -28.21 11.03
CA GLN A 354 25.44 -27.30 12.04
C GLN A 354 24.98 -25.84 11.85
N GLU A 355 24.88 -25.36 10.60
CA GLU A 355 24.47 -23.98 10.32
C GLU A 355 22.99 -23.76 10.65
N VAL A 356 22.15 -24.77 10.41
CA VAL A 356 20.74 -24.73 10.78
C VAL A 356 20.58 -24.74 12.30
N GLU A 357 21.29 -25.64 12.97
CA GLU A 357 21.25 -25.76 14.44
C GLU A 357 21.72 -24.48 15.13
N GLU A 358 22.81 -23.88 14.67
CA GLU A 358 23.33 -22.62 15.20
C GLU A 358 22.35 -21.47 14.97
N ALA A 359 21.83 -21.33 13.74
CA ALA A 359 20.89 -20.25 13.41
C ALA A 359 19.60 -20.34 14.22
N LEU A 360 19.01 -21.54 14.33
CA LEU A 360 17.77 -21.74 15.08
C LEU A 360 17.98 -21.68 16.59
N GLY A 361 19.11 -22.18 17.09
CA GLY A 361 19.51 -22.06 18.48
C GLY A 361 19.67 -20.60 18.91
N ALA A 362 20.42 -19.82 18.13
CA ALA A 362 20.62 -18.39 18.37
C ALA A 362 19.31 -17.60 18.30
N TYR A 363 18.48 -17.87 17.29
CA TYR A 363 17.18 -17.22 17.12
C TYR A 363 16.23 -17.53 18.27
N THR A 364 16.14 -18.78 18.70
CA THR A 364 15.33 -19.20 19.85
C THR A 364 15.84 -18.59 21.16
N ALA A 365 17.17 -18.50 21.35
CA ALA A 365 17.76 -17.86 22.50
C ALA A 365 17.41 -16.36 22.55
N TRP A 366 17.49 -15.67 21.41
CA TRP A 366 17.10 -14.27 21.26
C TRP A 366 15.63 -14.05 21.64
N LEU A 367 14.70 -14.84 21.09
CA LEU A 367 13.27 -14.74 21.44
C LEU A 367 13.01 -14.98 22.94
N ASN A 368 13.69 -15.96 23.56
CA ASN A 368 13.56 -16.19 25.01
C ASN A 368 14.11 -15.01 25.81
N GLN A 369 15.22 -14.41 25.39
CA GLN A 369 15.79 -13.24 26.05
C GLN A 369 14.85 -12.03 25.94
N SER A 370 14.27 -11.79 24.77
CA SER A 370 13.29 -10.72 24.58
C SER A 370 12.02 -10.96 25.40
N LEU A 371 11.55 -12.20 25.50
CA LEU A 371 10.41 -12.53 26.37
C LEU A 371 10.69 -12.20 27.85
N GLN A 372 11.90 -12.45 28.34
CA GLN A 372 12.30 -12.08 29.71
C GLN A 372 12.34 -10.57 29.94
N LYS A 373 12.59 -9.78 28.89
CA LYS A 373 12.65 -8.31 28.94
C LYS A 373 11.30 -7.64 28.69
N ALA A 374 10.29 -8.37 28.21
CA ALA A 374 9.00 -7.81 27.81
C ALA A 374 8.31 -6.99 28.91
N ASP A 375 8.42 -7.42 30.16
CA ASP A 375 7.77 -6.74 31.29
C ASP A 375 8.40 -5.39 31.63
N SER A 376 9.71 -5.25 31.45
CA SER A 376 10.48 -4.02 31.72
C SER A 376 10.67 -3.15 30.48
N TYR A 377 10.34 -3.66 29.29
CA TYR A 377 10.36 -2.91 28.05
C TYR A 377 9.39 -1.74 28.10
N LYS A 378 9.89 -0.57 27.70
CA LYS A 378 9.12 0.66 27.57
C LYS A 378 8.95 0.97 26.09
N PRO A 379 7.72 1.00 25.57
CA PRO A 379 7.49 1.40 24.19
C PRO A 379 8.00 2.82 23.95
N GLU A 380 8.46 3.06 22.72
CA GLU A 380 8.84 4.38 22.25
C GLU A 380 7.63 5.13 21.68
N GLU A 381 7.71 6.45 21.63
CA GLU A 381 6.71 7.27 20.96
C GLU A 381 6.90 7.14 19.45
N SER A 382 5.93 6.50 18.79
CA SER A 382 5.95 6.23 17.34
C SER A 382 5.11 7.20 16.52
N TYR A 383 4.37 8.09 17.18
CA TYR A 383 3.50 9.11 16.57
C TYR A 383 4.18 10.48 16.55
N PHE A 384 3.76 11.36 15.65
CA PHE A 384 4.44 12.64 15.35
C PHE A 384 5.93 12.49 14.98
N GLY A 385 6.25 11.48 14.18
CA GLY A 385 7.60 11.24 13.66
C GLY A 385 8.13 12.39 12.79
N ILE A 386 9.21 12.13 12.04
CA ILE A 386 9.96 13.17 11.30
C ILE A 386 9.04 14.09 10.46
N HIS A 387 8.04 13.53 9.77
CA HIS A 387 7.15 14.29 8.88
C HIS A 387 6.17 15.19 9.62
N TRP A 388 5.85 14.88 10.88
CA TRP A 388 4.91 15.62 11.73
C TRP A 388 5.60 16.42 12.83
N ARG A 389 6.91 16.65 12.70
CA ARG A 389 7.69 17.44 13.66
C ARG A 389 7.07 18.83 13.84
N GLY A 390 6.86 19.23 15.09
CA GLY A 390 6.24 20.50 15.46
C GLY A 390 4.76 20.39 15.82
N PHE A 391 4.13 19.25 15.53
CA PHE A 391 2.78 18.93 16.00
C PHE A 391 2.82 18.21 17.34
N SER A 392 1.71 18.27 18.09
CA SER A 392 1.55 17.59 19.37
C SER A 392 0.10 17.14 19.56
N GLN A 393 -0.14 16.25 20.54
CA GLN A 393 -1.50 15.82 20.85
C GLN A 393 -2.37 17.00 21.30
N ALA A 394 -3.60 17.05 20.80
CA ALA A 394 -4.56 18.07 21.17
C ALA A 394 -4.86 18.04 22.70
N PRO A 395 -4.99 19.21 23.35
CA PRO A 395 -5.45 19.28 24.73
C PRO A 395 -6.94 18.90 24.83
N ALA A 396 -7.41 18.61 26.04
CA ALA A 396 -8.84 18.35 26.28
C ALA A 396 -9.69 19.64 26.18
N ALA A 397 -9.06 20.81 26.30
CA ALA A 397 -9.73 22.10 26.21
C ALA A 397 -10.02 22.46 24.76
N ILE A 398 -11.17 23.10 24.53
CA ILE A 398 -11.46 23.77 23.25
C ILE A 398 -10.45 24.90 23.09
N THR A 399 -9.73 24.89 21.96
CA THR A 399 -8.80 25.95 21.59
C THR A 399 -9.41 26.81 20.50
N THR A 400 -9.09 28.11 20.54
CA THR A 400 -9.43 29.07 19.49
C THR A 400 -8.16 29.48 18.80
N TRP A 401 -8.20 29.61 17.48
CA TRP A 401 -7.06 29.98 16.65
C TRP A 401 -7.38 31.26 15.90
N ASP A 402 -6.41 32.18 15.84
CA ASP A 402 -6.51 33.32 14.94
C ASP A 402 -6.30 32.82 13.51
N THR A 403 -7.42 32.70 12.80
CA THR A 403 -7.50 32.22 11.42
C THR A 403 -7.79 33.38 10.45
N GLY A 404 -7.73 34.62 10.94
CA GLY A 404 -7.91 35.81 10.11
C GLY A 404 -6.74 36.00 9.14
N CYS A 405 -7.03 36.55 7.96
CA CYS A 405 -6.02 36.95 6.98
C CYS A 405 -6.13 38.44 6.67
N ASP A 406 -5.04 39.02 6.13
CA ASP A 406 -5.07 40.38 5.62
C ASP A 406 -6.15 40.55 4.54
N LEU A 407 -6.97 41.60 4.64
CA LEU A 407 -8.07 41.82 3.73
C LEU A 407 -7.61 42.05 2.28
N ASN A 408 -6.42 42.62 2.06
CA ASN A 408 -5.90 42.80 0.71
C ASN A 408 -5.46 41.46 0.11
N LEU A 409 -4.86 40.58 0.91
CA LEU A 409 -4.59 39.19 0.50
C LEU A 409 -5.88 38.47 0.10
N LEU A 410 -6.93 38.54 0.92
CA LEU A 410 -8.21 37.89 0.62
C LEU A 410 -8.85 38.44 -0.66
N LYS A 411 -8.82 39.76 -0.87
CA LYS A 411 -9.29 40.39 -2.12
C LYS A 411 -8.46 39.96 -3.33
N HIS A 412 -7.14 39.89 -3.19
CA HIS A 412 -6.23 39.41 -4.24
C HIS A 412 -6.53 37.97 -4.65
N VAL A 413 -6.57 37.07 -3.66
CA VAL A 413 -6.91 35.65 -3.87
C VAL A 413 -8.25 35.49 -4.55
N ALA A 414 -9.30 36.14 -4.02
CA ALA A 414 -10.64 36.01 -4.57
C ALA A 414 -10.75 36.57 -6.00
N THR A 415 -10.02 37.65 -6.32
CA THR A 415 -9.93 38.19 -7.68
C THR A 415 -9.23 37.21 -8.61
N LYS A 416 -8.10 36.63 -8.17
CA LYS A 416 -7.32 35.64 -8.94
C LYS A 416 -8.06 34.33 -9.13
N SER A 417 -8.90 33.91 -8.17
CA SER A 417 -9.67 32.67 -8.21
C SER A 417 -10.65 32.55 -9.40
N VAL A 418 -10.92 33.65 -10.10
CA VAL A 418 -11.78 33.70 -11.30
C VAL A 418 -11.08 34.29 -12.52
N SER A 419 -9.75 34.43 -12.44
CA SER A 419 -8.93 34.86 -13.57
C SER A 419 -8.64 33.68 -14.51
N TYR A 420 -8.42 34.00 -15.78
CA TYR A 420 -8.08 33.04 -16.83
C TYR A 420 -7.25 33.75 -17.90
N PRO A 421 -6.48 33.02 -18.73
CA PRO A 421 -5.66 33.61 -19.80
C PRO A 421 -6.50 34.34 -20.88
N ASP A 422 -5.93 35.33 -21.56
CA ASP A 422 -6.64 36.15 -22.56
C ASP A 422 -7.23 35.34 -23.73
N HIS A 423 -6.61 34.21 -24.08
CA HIS A 423 -7.07 33.33 -25.16
C HIS A 423 -8.15 32.33 -24.72
N PHE A 424 -8.46 32.27 -23.43
CA PHE A 424 -9.38 31.28 -22.86
C PHE A 424 -10.84 31.67 -23.10
N ILE A 425 -11.61 30.77 -23.71
CA ILE A 425 -13.02 30.96 -24.03
C ILE A 425 -13.87 30.41 -22.88
N ILE A 426 -14.22 31.28 -21.94
CA ILE A 426 -15.11 30.93 -20.82
C ILE A 426 -16.59 30.93 -21.24
N HIS A 427 -17.37 30.00 -20.68
CA HIS A 427 -18.82 29.94 -20.90
C HIS A 427 -19.51 31.27 -20.50
N PRO A 428 -20.40 31.86 -21.35
CA PRO A 428 -20.99 33.18 -21.10
C PRO A 428 -21.74 33.32 -19.78
N THR A 429 -22.44 32.26 -19.34
CA THR A 429 -23.14 32.25 -18.04
C THR A 429 -22.17 32.29 -16.86
N LEU A 430 -21.02 31.59 -16.95
CA LEU A 430 -20.01 31.62 -15.89
C LEU A 430 -19.35 33.00 -15.81
N LEU A 431 -19.02 33.58 -16.96
CA LEU A 431 -18.50 34.95 -17.03
C LEU A 431 -19.46 35.95 -16.38
N LYS A 432 -20.75 35.88 -16.74
CA LYS A 432 -21.76 36.83 -16.25
C LYS A 432 -22.06 36.66 -14.76
N ASN A 433 -22.25 35.44 -14.29
CA ASN A 433 -22.82 35.19 -12.96
C ASN A 433 -21.76 34.83 -11.92
N HIS A 434 -20.75 34.04 -12.29
CA HIS A 434 -19.71 33.58 -11.37
C HIS A 434 -18.54 34.59 -11.32
N VAL A 435 -17.89 34.86 -12.46
CA VAL A 435 -16.72 35.74 -12.53
C VAL A 435 -17.08 37.18 -12.19
N LYS A 436 -17.98 37.82 -12.96
CA LYS A 436 -18.39 39.21 -12.71
C LYS A 436 -19.12 39.36 -11.37
N GLY A 437 -19.88 38.34 -10.96
CA GLY A 437 -20.57 38.32 -9.66
C GLY A 437 -19.59 38.34 -8.48
N ARG A 438 -18.58 37.46 -8.50
CA ARG A 438 -17.52 37.43 -7.48
C ARG A 438 -16.73 38.75 -7.44
N LEU A 439 -16.29 39.26 -8.60
CA LEU A 439 -15.56 40.54 -8.68
C LEU A 439 -16.37 41.72 -8.11
N LYS A 440 -17.68 41.76 -8.38
CA LYS A 440 -18.56 42.80 -7.82
C LYS A 440 -18.59 42.75 -6.30
N ARG A 441 -18.84 41.58 -5.70
CA ARG A 441 -18.91 41.39 -4.24
C ARG A 441 -17.59 41.73 -3.55
N ILE A 442 -16.46 41.34 -4.16
CA ILE A 442 -15.11 41.68 -3.65
C ILE A 442 -14.90 43.20 -3.62
N ASN A 443 -15.28 43.90 -4.69
CA ASN A 443 -15.14 45.35 -4.79
C ASN A 443 -16.04 46.09 -3.79
N GLU A 444 -17.26 45.61 -3.59
CA GLU A 444 -18.22 46.19 -2.65
C GLU A 444 -17.91 45.81 -1.18
N GLY A 445 -17.21 44.70 -0.95
CA GLY A 445 -16.87 44.19 0.38
C GLY A 445 -18.07 43.66 1.17
N LEU A 446 -19.18 43.34 0.50
CA LEU A 446 -20.44 42.90 1.09
C LEU A 446 -20.93 41.63 0.38
N ASP A 447 -21.80 40.87 1.05
CA ASP A 447 -22.48 39.69 0.51
C ASP A 447 -21.53 38.64 -0.12
N ILE A 448 -20.40 38.38 0.54
CA ILE A 448 -19.46 37.30 0.17
C ILE A 448 -20.17 35.95 0.31
N ASP A 449 -20.28 35.22 -0.80
CA ASP A 449 -20.95 33.91 -0.83
C ASP A 449 -19.99 32.76 -0.44
N TRP A 450 -20.57 31.58 -0.23
CA TRP A 450 -19.85 30.38 0.24
C TRP A 450 -18.64 30.04 -0.65
N SER A 451 -18.84 30.00 -1.97
CA SER A 451 -17.78 29.66 -2.93
C SER A 451 -16.62 30.68 -2.92
N THR A 452 -16.93 31.95 -2.67
CA THR A 452 -15.92 33.01 -2.61
C THR A 452 -15.11 32.91 -1.33
N ALA A 453 -15.75 32.65 -0.19
CA ALA A 453 -15.08 32.40 1.08
C ALA A 453 -14.22 31.13 1.04
N GLU A 454 -14.71 30.06 0.40
CA GLU A 454 -13.96 28.81 0.17
C GLU A 454 -12.69 29.07 -0.65
N SER A 455 -12.81 29.79 -1.76
CA SER A 455 -11.66 30.14 -2.62
C SER A 455 -10.64 31.02 -1.88
N MET A 456 -11.11 31.93 -1.03
CA MET A 456 -10.27 32.75 -0.17
C MET A 456 -9.48 31.91 0.83
N ALA A 457 -10.13 30.97 1.52
CA ALA A 457 -9.50 30.11 2.52
C ALA A 457 -8.45 29.18 1.89
N TRP A 458 -8.76 28.55 0.76
CA TRP A 458 -7.79 27.70 0.08
C TRP A 458 -6.63 28.51 -0.48
N GLY A 459 -6.92 29.63 -1.15
CA GLY A 459 -5.87 30.44 -1.74
C GLY A 459 -4.98 31.15 -0.72
N SER A 460 -5.48 31.51 0.48
CA SER A 460 -4.63 32.04 1.56
C SER A 460 -3.70 30.97 2.12
N LEU A 461 -4.18 29.74 2.33
CA LEU A 461 -3.33 28.61 2.74
C LEU A 461 -2.25 28.30 1.70
N ILE A 462 -2.61 28.33 0.40
CA ILE A 462 -1.65 28.18 -0.69
C ILE A 462 -0.61 29.29 -0.64
N TYR A 463 -1.03 30.54 -0.46
CA TYR A 463 -0.12 31.67 -0.32
C TYR A 463 0.83 31.54 0.89
N GLU A 464 0.37 30.92 1.97
CA GLU A 464 1.16 30.62 3.18
C GLU A 464 2.09 29.41 3.06
N GLY A 465 2.04 28.68 1.94
CA GLY A 465 2.92 27.55 1.67
C GLY A 465 2.35 26.18 2.06
N TYR A 466 1.03 26.04 2.16
CA TYR A 466 0.34 24.75 2.28
C TYR A 466 -0.20 24.30 0.92
N ASN A 467 -0.17 23.00 0.62
CA ASN A 467 -0.96 22.50 -0.51
C ASN A 467 -2.41 22.26 -0.09
N VAL A 468 -3.30 22.32 -1.05
CA VAL A 468 -4.70 21.93 -0.87
C VAL A 468 -5.01 20.82 -1.85
N ARG A 469 -5.74 19.81 -1.42
CA ARG A 469 -6.31 18.80 -2.31
C ARG A 469 -7.79 18.71 -2.01
N ILE A 470 -8.62 18.81 -3.04
CA ILE A 470 -10.03 18.47 -2.97
C ILE A 470 -10.32 17.32 -3.92
N SER A 471 -10.91 16.27 -3.38
CA SER A 471 -11.19 15.02 -4.08
C SER A 471 -12.65 14.64 -3.91
N GLY A 472 -13.24 14.10 -4.97
CA GLY A 472 -14.63 13.67 -4.98
C GLY A 472 -15.27 13.82 -6.36
N GLN A 473 -16.51 13.39 -6.48
CA GLN A 473 -17.23 13.42 -7.74
C GLN A 473 -17.60 14.86 -8.11
N ASP A 474 -17.18 15.30 -9.29
CA ASP A 474 -17.46 16.63 -9.86
C ASP A 474 -16.94 17.85 -9.05
N VAL A 475 -16.01 17.65 -8.10
CA VAL A 475 -15.56 18.69 -7.16
C VAL A 475 -14.98 19.94 -7.82
N GLY A 476 -14.39 19.83 -9.02
CA GLY A 476 -13.84 20.97 -9.75
C GLY A 476 -14.89 22.02 -10.15
N ARG A 477 -16.09 21.56 -10.56
CA ARG A 477 -17.25 22.44 -10.78
C ARG A 477 -18.02 22.66 -9.47
N GLY A 478 -18.07 21.62 -8.64
CA GLY A 478 -18.99 21.44 -7.53
C GLY A 478 -20.34 20.90 -8.01
N THR A 479 -20.94 19.99 -7.26
CA THR A 479 -22.25 19.37 -7.55
C THR A 479 -23.30 20.44 -7.90
N PHE A 480 -23.39 21.48 -7.06
CA PHE A 480 -24.35 22.58 -7.21
C PHE A 480 -23.93 23.67 -8.21
N SER A 481 -22.90 23.43 -9.04
CA SER A 481 -22.33 24.40 -9.98
C SER A 481 -22.02 25.75 -9.34
N HIS A 482 -21.43 25.71 -8.15
CA HIS A 482 -21.19 26.89 -7.33
C HIS A 482 -19.71 27.25 -7.23
N ARG A 483 -18.81 26.26 -7.31
CA ARG A 483 -17.39 26.39 -6.97
C ARG A 483 -16.55 26.89 -8.13
N HIS A 484 -16.57 26.17 -9.26
CA HIS A 484 -15.76 26.45 -10.45
C HIS A 484 -14.27 26.71 -10.16
N ALA A 485 -13.68 25.94 -9.25
CA ALA A 485 -12.23 25.93 -9.02
C ALA A 485 -11.45 25.41 -10.26
N MET A 486 -12.16 24.68 -11.12
CA MET A 486 -11.75 24.25 -12.44
C MET A 486 -12.60 24.97 -13.50
N LEU A 487 -11.95 25.76 -14.37
CA LEU A 487 -12.57 26.36 -15.55
C LEU A 487 -12.23 25.51 -16.78
N VAL A 488 -13.20 25.35 -17.70
CA VAL A 488 -13.03 24.58 -18.93
C VAL A 488 -13.22 25.48 -20.15
N ASP A 489 -12.22 25.51 -21.01
CA ASP A 489 -12.26 26.24 -22.27
C ASP A 489 -13.36 25.64 -23.19
N GLN A 490 -14.24 26.50 -23.72
CA GLN A 490 -15.39 26.05 -24.50
C GLN A 490 -15.04 25.58 -25.92
N GLU A 491 -13.84 25.85 -26.41
CA GLU A 491 -13.36 25.40 -27.71
C GLU A 491 -12.45 24.18 -27.59
N THR A 492 -11.55 24.13 -26.60
CA THR A 492 -10.52 23.08 -26.52
C THR A 492 -10.78 22.00 -25.46
N ASN A 493 -11.69 22.25 -24.51
CA ASN A 493 -11.81 21.50 -23.25
C ASN A 493 -10.59 21.57 -22.33
N ASP A 494 -9.63 22.46 -22.61
CA ASP A 494 -8.50 22.65 -21.71
C ASP A 494 -8.95 23.15 -20.34
N VAL A 495 -8.32 22.60 -19.31
CA VAL A 495 -8.62 22.92 -17.92
C VAL A 495 -7.68 24.01 -17.42
N HIS A 496 -8.26 25.07 -16.86
CA HIS A 496 -7.53 26.10 -16.11
C HIS A 496 -7.94 26.07 -14.64
N ILE A 497 -6.96 26.01 -13.73
CA ILE A 497 -7.16 26.10 -12.28
C ILE A 497 -6.61 27.46 -11.81
N PRO A 498 -7.48 28.47 -11.57
CA PRO A 498 -7.01 29.84 -11.31
C PRO A 498 -6.18 30.00 -10.03
N LEU A 499 -6.48 29.23 -8.98
CA LEU A 499 -5.75 29.26 -7.71
C LEU A 499 -4.30 28.70 -7.81
N ASN A 500 -3.95 28.08 -8.92
CA ASN A 500 -2.56 27.68 -9.20
C ASN A 500 -1.75 28.80 -9.87
N ASN A 501 -2.29 30.01 -9.96
CA ASN A 501 -1.69 31.19 -10.58
C ASN A 501 -1.88 32.47 -9.72
N LEU A 502 -1.73 32.37 -8.40
CA LEU A 502 -1.94 33.50 -7.47
C LEU A 502 -0.79 34.50 -7.51
N ALA A 503 0.45 34.01 -7.61
CA ALA A 503 1.66 34.81 -7.61
C ALA A 503 2.77 34.16 -8.45
N GLU A 504 3.73 34.97 -8.90
CA GLU A 504 4.95 34.47 -9.55
C GLU A 504 5.80 33.67 -8.54
N GLY A 505 6.33 32.52 -8.96
CA GLY A 505 7.14 31.65 -8.10
C GLY A 505 6.35 30.88 -7.04
N GLN A 506 5.02 30.80 -7.16
CA GLN A 506 4.17 29.98 -6.30
C GLN A 506 4.64 28.52 -6.28
N ALA A 507 4.98 28.01 -5.09
CA ALA A 507 5.54 26.66 -4.91
C ALA A 507 4.48 25.61 -4.54
N THR A 508 3.40 26.03 -3.87
CA THR A 508 2.29 25.18 -3.45
C THR A 508 1.05 25.43 -4.32
N PHE A 509 0.14 24.47 -4.34
CA PHE A 509 -0.98 24.49 -5.28
C PHE A 509 -2.22 23.82 -4.70
N ILE A 510 -3.34 23.99 -5.41
CA ILE A 510 -4.53 23.17 -5.24
C ILE A 510 -4.57 22.05 -6.30
N GLU A 511 -4.72 20.81 -5.83
CA GLU A 511 -5.04 19.66 -6.67
C GLU A 511 -6.55 19.44 -6.67
N ILE A 512 -7.16 19.54 -7.86
CA ILE A 512 -8.59 19.27 -8.07
C ILE A 512 -8.73 17.84 -8.61
N ALA A 513 -8.99 16.90 -7.72
CA ALA A 513 -9.11 15.48 -8.06
C ALA A 513 -10.58 15.10 -8.27
N ASN A 514 -11.12 15.35 -9.47
CA ASN A 514 -12.43 14.78 -9.83
C ASN A 514 -12.31 13.24 -9.81
N SER A 515 -12.91 12.60 -8.82
CA SER A 515 -12.80 11.16 -8.61
C SER A 515 -13.69 10.40 -9.58
N HIS A 516 -13.38 9.11 -9.76
CA HIS A 516 -14.36 8.17 -10.31
C HIS A 516 -15.53 7.97 -9.33
N LEU A 517 -16.56 7.26 -9.77
CA LEU A 517 -17.79 7.03 -9.01
C LEU A 517 -17.59 5.95 -7.93
N SER A 518 -16.81 6.30 -6.91
CA SER A 518 -16.47 5.48 -5.74
C SER A 518 -16.36 6.37 -4.52
N GLU A 519 -16.89 5.91 -3.40
CA GLU A 519 -16.77 6.54 -2.09
C GLU A 519 -15.76 5.79 -1.23
N GLU A 520 -15.87 4.46 -1.12
CA GLU A 520 -15.08 3.63 -0.19
C GLU A 520 -13.57 3.74 -0.48
N ALA A 521 -13.15 3.44 -1.71
CA ALA A 521 -11.74 3.51 -2.08
C ALA A 521 -11.20 4.94 -2.19
N VAL A 522 -12.01 5.88 -2.69
CA VAL A 522 -11.58 7.29 -2.80
C VAL A 522 -11.36 7.89 -1.42
N LEU A 523 -12.28 7.69 -0.46
CA LEU A 523 -12.10 8.19 0.90
C LEU A 523 -10.95 7.49 1.61
N GLY A 524 -10.75 6.18 1.40
CA GLY A 524 -9.57 5.46 1.88
C GLY A 524 -8.27 6.07 1.34
N PHE A 525 -8.23 6.44 0.05
CA PHE A 525 -7.10 7.11 -0.57
C PHE A 525 -6.84 8.49 0.05
N GLU A 526 -7.88 9.31 0.20
CA GLU A 526 -7.73 10.64 0.83
C GLU A 526 -7.32 10.52 2.30
N TYR A 527 -7.77 9.49 3.02
CA TYR A 527 -7.27 9.20 4.36
C TYR A 527 -5.76 8.90 4.32
N GLY A 528 -5.29 8.08 3.37
CA GLY A 528 -3.87 7.84 3.14
C GLY A 528 -3.06 9.10 2.84
N MET A 529 -3.61 10.02 2.03
CA MET A 529 -3.01 11.33 1.78
C MET A 529 -2.90 12.16 3.07
N SER A 530 -3.96 12.15 3.90
CA SER A 530 -4.07 13.00 5.08
C SER A 530 -3.12 12.63 6.23
N ILE A 531 -2.82 11.34 6.38
CA ILE A 531 -1.98 10.85 7.50
C ILE A 531 -0.48 11.01 7.23
N GLU A 532 -0.08 11.32 6.00
CA GLU A 532 1.34 11.35 5.62
C GLU A 532 2.03 12.65 6.00
N SER A 533 1.45 13.80 5.66
CA SER A 533 2.09 15.11 5.85
C SER A 533 1.10 16.13 6.40
N PRO A 534 1.49 16.91 7.43
CA PRO A 534 0.64 17.96 7.99
C PRO A 534 0.63 19.25 7.16
N LYS A 535 1.37 19.30 6.04
CA LYS A 535 1.50 20.48 5.18
C LYS A 535 0.43 20.58 4.10
N HIS A 536 -0.50 19.62 4.07
CA HIS A 536 -1.53 19.55 3.04
C HIS A 536 -2.91 19.55 3.69
N LEU A 537 -3.78 20.44 3.23
CA LEU A 537 -5.20 20.37 3.53
C LEU A 537 -5.86 19.37 2.57
N ILE A 538 -6.24 18.21 3.08
CA ILE A 538 -6.91 17.16 2.30
C ILE A 538 -8.42 17.20 2.57
N ILE A 539 -9.19 17.41 1.50
CA ILE A 539 -10.65 17.52 1.54
C ILE A 539 -11.22 16.41 0.66
N TRP A 540 -12.13 15.62 1.22
CA TRP A 540 -13.01 14.75 0.45
C TRP A 540 -14.43 15.31 0.48
N GLU A 541 -15.09 15.40 -0.67
CA GLU A 541 -16.46 15.88 -0.79
C GLU A 541 -17.34 14.81 -1.45
N ALA A 542 -18.33 14.32 -0.70
CA ALA A 542 -19.42 13.52 -1.26
C ALA A 542 -20.31 14.38 -2.16
N GLN A 543 -20.84 13.81 -3.24
CA GLN A 543 -21.73 14.54 -4.15
C GLN A 543 -22.96 15.10 -3.42
N PHE A 544 -23.54 14.26 -2.55
CA PHE A 544 -24.50 14.61 -1.51
C PHE A 544 -24.07 13.93 -0.22
N GLY A 545 -24.36 14.56 0.92
CA GLY A 545 -23.95 14.05 2.23
C GLY A 545 -24.42 12.61 2.47
N ASP A 546 -25.58 12.23 1.94
CA ASP A 546 -26.19 10.90 2.07
C ASP A 546 -25.32 9.74 1.56
N PHE A 547 -24.41 9.97 0.62
CA PHE A 547 -23.60 8.92 0.00
C PHE A 547 -22.33 8.55 0.79
N PHE A 548 -22.08 9.19 1.94
CA PHE A 548 -20.94 8.87 2.80
C PHE A 548 -20.95 7.43 3.36
N ASN A 549 -22.09 6.75 3.28
CA ASN A 549 -22.34 5.42 3.83
C ASN A 549 -21.86 4.28 2.94
N GLY A 550 -21.35 4.60 1.74
CA GLY A 550 -20.77 3.68 0.77
C GLY A 550 -19.41 3.14 1.17
#